data_AF-A0A534ZLI6-F1
#
_entry.id   AF-A0A534ZLI6-F1
#
_cell.length_a   1.000
_cell.length_b   1.000
_cell.length_c   1.000
_cell.angle_alpha   90.00
_cell.angle_beta   90.00
_cell.angle_gamma   90.00
#
_symmetry.space_group_name_H-M   'P 1'
#
loop_
_entity.id
_entity.type
_entity.pdbx_description
1 polymer ?
#
loop_
_entity_poly.entity_id
_entity_poly.type
_entity_poly.pdbx_seq_one_letter_code
_entity_poly.pdbx_strand_id
1 'polypeptide(L)' 'MTSLEEQVVIVTGCSTGIGRALACELRARGHRPFATARRLESIADLASHGIILSSNFGLDALEK' A
#
# COMPACT_ATOMS: atom_id res chain seq x y z
N MET A 1 -10.11 22.72 4.39
CA MET A 1 -9.77 21.28 4.37
C MET A 1 -8.49 21.14 3.58
N THR A 2 -7.41 20.67 4.19
CA THR A 2 -6.15 20.43 3.49
C THR A 2 -6.34 19.23 2.57
N SER A 3 -6.13 19.41 1.25
CA SER A 3 -6.17 18.29 0.31
C SER A 3 -5.09 17.28 0.68
N LEU A 4 -5.44 16.00 0.74
CA LEU A 4 -4.52 14.90 1.03
C LEU A 4 -3.85 14.40 -0.26
N GLU A 5 -3.48 15.30 -1.18
CA GLU A 5 -2.80 14.88 -2.42
C GLU A 5 -1.50 14.12 -2.06
N GLU A 6 -1.27 12.98 -2.73
CA GLU A 6 -0.01 12.20 -2.68
C GLU A 6 0.51 11.77 -1.29
N GLN A 7 -0.37 11.60 -0.31
CA GLN A 7 0.06 11.21 1.04
C GLN A 7 0.65 9.79 1.13
N VAL A 8 1.54 9.60 2.10
CA VAL A 8 2.01 8.29 2.54
C VAL A 8 1.07 7.76 3.60
N VAL A 9 0.55 6.55 3.39
CA VAL A 9 -0.46 5.95 4.28
C VAL A 9 -0.03 4.53 4.66
N ILE A 10 0.02 4.22 5.95
CA ILE A 10 0.23 2.84 6.40
C ILE A 10 -1.14 2.18 6.59
N VAL A 11 -1.35 1.06 5.91
CA VAL A 11 -2.59 0.29 5.98
C VAL A 11 -2.30 -1.06 6.62
N THR A 12 -2.90 -1.31 7.79
CA THR A 12 -2.78 -2.59 8.49
C THR A 12 -3.91 -3.54 8.11
N GLY A 13 -3.68 -4.85 8.28
CA GLY A 13 -4.71 -5.86 8.00
C GLY A 13 -5.00 -6.04 6.51
N CYS A 14 -3.99 -5.94 5.65
CA CYS A 14 -4.15 -6.00 4.18
C CYS A 14 -4.29 -7.40 3.59
N SER A 15 -4.30 -8.46 4.39
CA SER A 15 -4.41 -9.84 3.86
C SER A 15 -5.69 -10.06 3.07
N THR A 16 -6.81 -9.45 3.49
CA THR A 16 -8.14 -9.60 2.87
C THR A 16 -9.04 -8.39 3.22
N GLY A 17 -10.22 -8.31 2.61
CA GLY A 17 -11.30 -7.42 3.06
C GLY A 17 -10.97 -5.93 2.92
N ILE A 18 -11.43 -5.13 3.89
CA ILE A 18 -11.39 -3.66 3.81
C ILE A 18 -9.96 -3.12 3.72
N GLY A 19 -9.00 -3.66 4.49
CA GLY A 19 -7.62 -3.19 4.45
C GLY A 19 -7.01 -3.31 3.06
N ARG A 20 -7.24 -4.45 2.39
CA ARG A 20 -6.82 -4.67 1.00
C ARG A 20 -7.51 -3.70 0.03
N ALA A 21 -8.83 -3.59 0.10
CA ALA A 21 -9.59 -2.70 -0.79
C ALA A 21 -9.16 -1.23 -0.62
N LEU A 22 -8.93 -0.81 0.62
CA LEU A 22 -8.45 0.53 0.95
C LEU A 22 -7.05 0.79 0.38
N ALA A 23 -6.11 -0.14 0.51
CA ALA A 23 -4.77 0.02 -0.07
C ALA A 23 -4.83 0.19 -1.60
N CYS A 24 -5.65 -0.59 -2.29
CA CYS A 24 -5.86 -0.45 -3.73
C CYS A 24 -6.49 0.90 -4.10
N GLU A 25 -7.53 1.32 -3.37
CA GLU A 25 -8.22 2.59 -3.62
C GLU A 25 -7.30 3.80 -3.36
N LEU A 26 -6.50 3.77 -2.29
CA LEU A 26 -5.52 4.82 -2.01
C LEU A 26 -4.50 4.93 -3.14
N ARG A 27 -4.03 3.80 -3.68
CA ARG A 27 -3.12 3.79 -4.83
C ARG A 27 -3.79 4.35 -6.10
N ALA A 28 -5.05 3.97 -6.36
CA ALA A 28 -5.81 4.49 -7.50
C ALA A 28 -6.04 6.01 -7.42
N ARG A 29 -6.10 6.57 -6.21
CA ARG A 29 -6.21 8.02 -5.94
C ARG A 29 -4.86 8.76 -5.93
N GLY A 30 -3.75 8.09 -6.24
CA GLY A 30 -2.42 8.70 -6.30
C GLY A 30 -1.70 8.81 -4.96
N HIS A 31 -2.20 8.18 -3.90
CA HIS A 31 -1.48 8.07 -2.64
C HIS A 31 -0.44 6.95 -2.68
N ARG A 32 0.45 6.94 -1.69
CA ARG A 32 1.50 5.93 -1.51
C ARG A 32 1.18 5.03 -0.30
N PRO A 33 0.32 4.01 -0.47
CA PRO A 33 0.00 3.08 0.59
C PRO A 33 1.15 2.10 0.87
N PHE A 34 1.42 1.88 2.15
CA PHE A 34 2.28 0.84 2.70
C PHE A 34 1.40 -0.23 3.35
N ALA A 35 1.24 -1.35 2.66
CA ALA A 35 0.41 -2.46 3.11
C ALA A 35 1.16 -3.33 4.12
N THR A 36 0.51 -3.64 5.24
CA THR A 36 1.03 -4.56 6.24
C THR A 36 0.02 -5.67 6.54
N ALA A 37 0.56 -6.87 6.79
CA ALA A 37 -0.20 -8.03 7.22
C ALA A 37 0.70 -8.91 8.09
N ARG A 38 0.10 -9.83 8.85
CA ARG A 38 0.86 -10.79 9.68
C ARG A 38 1.74 -11.74 8.84
N ARG A 39 1.31 -12.05 7.61
CA ARG A 39 2.02 -12.88 6.64
C ARG A 39 2.17 -12.11 5.35
N LEU A 40 3.39 -11.77 4.97
CA LEU A 40 3.66 -10.93 3.80
C LEU A 40 3.33 -11.64 2.49
N GLU A 41 3.45 -12.95 2.46
CA GLU A 41 3.13 -13.79 1.30
C GLU A 41 1.65 -13.66 0.93
N SER A 42 0.77 -13.39 1.90
CA SER A 42 -0.67 -13.17 1.67
C SER A 42 -1.01 -11.83 1.01
N ILE A 43 -0.03 -10.93 0.89
CA ILE A 43 -0.17 -9.62 0.25
C ILE A 43 0.89 -9.36 -0.82
N ALA A 44 1.68 -10.37 -1.21
CA ALA A 44 2.75 -10.22 -2.20
C ALA A 44 2.24 -9.73 -3.55
N ASP A 45 1.02 -10.11 -3.91
CA ASP A 45 0.34 -9.66 -5.13
C ASP A 45 0.00 -8.17 -5.13
N LEU A 46 -0.09 -7.51 -3.97
CA LEU A 46 -0.33 -6.06 -3.90
C LEU A 46 0.81 -5.24 -4.51
N ALA A 47 2.03 -5.77 -4.53
CA ALA A 47 3.16 -5.14 -5.21
C ALA A 47 2.91 -4.95 -6.71
N SER A 48 2.18 -5.87 -7.35
CA SER A 48 1.81 -5.77 -8.77
C SER A 48 0.81 -4.64 -9.05
N HIS A 49 0.08 -4.19 -8.03
CA HIS A 49 -0.76 -3.01 -8.06
C HIS A 49 0.02 -1.73 -7.73
N GLY A 50 1.35 -1.83 -7.58
CA GLY A 50 2.24 -0.73 -7.23
C GLY A 50 2.11 -0.27 -5.78
N ILE A 51 1.57 -1.11 -4.90
CA ILE A 51 1.46 -0.86 -3.46
C ILE A 51 2.75 -1.34 -2.79
N ILE A 52 3.28 -0.52 -1.86
CA ILE A 52 4.53 -0.85 -1.16
C ILE A 52 4.23 -1.84 -0.03
N LEU A 53 5.03 -2.89 0.09
CA LEU A 53 4.92 -3.86 1.18
C LEU A 53 5.88 -3.47 2.32
N SER A 54 5.50 -3.74 3.58
CA SER A 54 6.37 -3.37 4.72
C SER A 54 7.75 -4.03 4.73
N SER A 55 7.95 -5.15 4.02
CA SER A 55 9.28 -5.77 3.84
C SER A 55 10.16 -5.11 2.80
N ASN A 56 9.58 -4.33 1.89
CA ASN A 56 10.28 -3.77 0.72
C ASN A 56 10.60 -2.28 0.91
N PHE A 57 10.56 -1.80 2.16
CA PHE A 57 10.82 -0.41 2.49
C PHE A 57 12.26 -0.03 2.08
N GLY A 58 12.40 0.63 0.93
CA GLY A 58 13.67 1.09 0.36
C GLY A 58 13.96 0.67 -1.08
N LEU A 59 13.29 -0.37 -1.61
CA LEU A 59 13.46 -0.82 -3.01
C LEU A 59 12.39 -0.21 -3.92
N ASP A 60 11.15 -0.08 -3.43
CA ASP A 60 10.01 0.38 -4.22
C ASP A 60 9.94 1.93 -4.34
N ALA A 61 10.78 2.65 -3.58
CA ALA A 61 10.82 4.13 -3.57
C ALA A 61 11.76 4.74 -4.64
N LEU A 62 12.38 3.89 -5.48
CA LEU A 62 13.38 4.30 -6.48
C LEU A 62 12.88 4.25 -7.92
N GLU A 63 11.65 3.81 -8.19
CA GLU A 63 11.08 3.89 -9.52
C GLU A 63 10.09 5.07 -9.59
N LYS A 64 10.45 6.03 -10.45
CA LYS A 64 9.78 7.31 -10.71
C LYS A 64 8.30 7.16 -11.01
#